data_AF-A0A1E5L0T4-F1
#
_entry.id   AF-A0A1E5L0T4-F1
#
_cell.length_a   1.000
_cell.length_b   1.000
_cell.length_c   1.000
_cell.angle_alpha   90.00
_cell.angle_beta   90.00
_cell.angle_gamma   90.00
#
_symmetry.space_group_name_H-M   'P 1'
#
loop_
_entity.id
_entity.type
_entity.pdbx_description
1 polymer ?
#
loop_
_entity_poly.entity_id
_entity_poly.type
_entity_poly.pdbx_seq_one_letter_code
_entity_poly.pdbx_strand_id
1 'polypeptide(L)' 'MTKHDFTIVPYSEKLTYKVVEWKEAVSVDDALILYLLDSLQWVESSWNDISQKNIGINYYRVTFFVDEEITHLKSIL' A
#
# COMPACT_ATOMS: atom_id res chain seq x y z
N MET A 1 14.83 16.12 -2.45
CA MET A 1 13.56 15.37 -2.35
C MET A 1 13.84 14.06 -1.67
N THR A 2 13.07 13.74 -0.64
CA THR A 2 13.17 12.48 0.10
C THR A 2 12.75 11.35 -0.83
N LYS A 3 13.45 10.21 -0.77
CA LYS A 3 13.14 9.01 -1.56
C LYS A 3 12.69 7.91 -0.61
N HIS A 4 11.64 7.21 -0.99
CA HIS A 4 11.07 6.12 -0.23
C HIS A 4 11.07 4.85 -1.10
N ASP A 5 11.44 3.73 -0.48
CA ASP A 5 11.52 2.43 -1.15
C ASP A 5 10.19 1.69 -0.99
N PHE A 6 9.58 1.28 -2.10
CA PHE A 6 8.33 0.51 -2.11
C PHE A 6 8.50 -0.78 -2.90
N THR A 7 7.74 -1.80 -2.49
CA THR A 7 7.73 -3.12 -3.13
C THR A 7 6.28 -3.58 -3.34
N ILE A 8 5.95 -3.98 -4.56
CA ILE A 8 4.67 -4.63 -4.89
C ILE A 8 4.89 -6.13 -4.81
N VAL A 9 4.22 -6.80 -3.88
CA VAL A 9 4.34 -8.25 -3.71
C VAL A 9 3.03 -8.93 -4.10
N PRO A 10 3.05 -9.93 -5.01
CA PRO A 10 1.91 -10.80 -5.20
C PRO A 10 1.54 -11.45 -3.87
N TYR A 11 0.24 -11.51 -3.57
CA TYR A 11 -0.24 -12.17 -2.37
C TYR A 11 0.27 -13.61 -2.30
N SER A 12 0.97 -13.95 -1.22
CA SER A 12 1.38 -15.32 -0.89
C SER A 12 1.15 -15.54 0.60
N GLU A 13 0.69 -16.72 0.99
CA GLU A 13 0.49 -17.10 2.41
C GLU A 13 1.76 -16.98 3.28
N LYS A 14 2.94 -16.74 2.68
CA LYS A 14 4.24 -16.60 3.35
C LYS A 14 4.77 -15.16 3.41
N LEU A 15 3.93 -14.17 3.11
CA LEU A 15 4.31 -12.76 3.24
C LEU A 15 4.61 -12.43 4.70
N THR A 16 5.88 -12.15 4.98
CA THR A 16 6.33 -11.62 6.28
C THR A 16 6.98 -10.26 6.06
N TYR A 17 6.99 -9.40 7.08
CA TYR A 17 7.63 -8.08 7.02
C TYR A 17 9.08 -8.13 6.49
N LYS A 18 9.83 -9.20 6.84
CA LYS A 18 11.18 -9.46 6.32
C LYS A 18 11.25 -9.71 4.81
N VAL A 19 10.19 -10.22 4.18
CA VAL A 19 10.14 -10.45 2.73
C VAL A 19 10.00 -9.13 1.96
N VAL A 20 9.36 -8.12 2.57
CA VAL A 20 9.16 -6.79 1.98
C VAL A 20 10.44 -5.95 2.04
N GLU A 21 11.24 -6.08 3.11
CA GLU A 21 12.49 -5.31 3.28
C GLU A 21 13.68 -5.80 2.42
N TRP A 22 13.63 -7.00 1.82
CA TRP A 22 14.83 -7.69 1.28
C TRP A 22 14.84 -7.93 -0.25
N LYS A 23 13.89 -7.39 -1.02
CA LYS A 23 13.90 -7.55 -2.49
C LYS A 23 13.63 -6.25 -3.24
N GLU A 24 14.30 -6.13 -4.40
CA GLU A 24 14.17 -5.16 -5.49
C GLU A 24 13.06 -4.12 -5.28
N ALA A 25 13.33 -3.14 -4.43
CA ALA A 25 12.45 -2.01 -4.25
C ALA A 25 12.62 -1.04 -5.42
N VAL A 26 11.52 -0.54 -5.94
CA VAL A 26 11.54 0.55 -6.90
C VAL A 26 11.54 1.85 -6.10
N SER A 27 12.52 2.72 -6.35
CA SER A 27 12.53 4.05 -5.77
C SER A 27 11.42 4.87 -6.41
N VAL A 28 10.45 5.30 -5.59
CA VAL A 28 9.31 6.11 -6.04
C VAL A 28 9.48 7.54 -5.58
N ASP A 29 9.14 8.49 -6.46
CA ASP A 29 9.13 9.91 -6.12
C ASP A 29 8.00 10.23 -5.15
N ASP A 30 8.29 11.09 -4.17
CA ASP A 30 7.34 11.54 -3.17
C ASP A 30 6.07 12.16 -3.79
N ALA A 31 6.19 12.81 -4.95
CA ALA A 31 5.06 13.35 -5.69
C ALA A 31 4.08 12.25 -6.14
N LEU A 32 4.58 11.07 -6.52
CA LEU A 32 3.72 9.95 -6.90
C LEU A 32 3.02 9.36 -5.65
N ILE A 33 3.69 9.32 -4.51
CA ILE A 33 3.09 8.86 -3.25
C ILE A 33 1.95 9.81 -2.84
N LEU A 34 2.20 11.12 -2.88
CA LEU A 34 1.19 12.14 -2.57
C LEU A 34 0.00 12.08 -3.54
N TYR A 35 0.26 11.82 -4.82
CA TYR A 35 -0.80 11.61 -5.81
C TYR A 35 -1.67 10.38 -5.48
N LEU A 36 -1.04 9.26 -5.11
CA LEU A 36 -1.75 8.04 -4.71
C LEU A 36 -2.55 8.24 -3.41
N LEU A 37 -1.99 8.99 -2.44
CA LEU A 37 -2.67 9.38 -1.21
C LEU A 37 -3.98 10.11 -1.47
N ASP A 38 -3.93 11.15 -2.30
CA ASP A 38 -5.10 11.95 -2.64
C ASP A 38 -6.12 11.15 -3.46
N SER A 39 -5.64 10.37 -4.42
CA SER A 39 -6.48 9.55 -5.29
C SER A 39 -7.23 8.44 -4.55
N LEU A 40 -6.65 7.92 -3.46
CA LEU A 40 -7.18 6.78 -2.71
C LEU A 40 -7.79 7.18 -1.36
N GLN A 41 -7.91 8.47 -1.05
CA GLN A 41 -8.39 8.98 0.25
C GLN A 41 -9.82 8.57 0.65
N TRP A 42 -10.53 7.86 -0.23
CA TRP A 42 -11.90 7.37 -0.04
C TRP A 42 -12.00 5.84 -0.01
N VAL A 43 -10.91 5.13 -0.30
CA VAL A 43 -10.89 3.67 -0.33
C VAL A 43 -10.63 3.15 1.08
N GLU A 44 -11.48 2.25 1.58
CA GLU A 44 -11.23 1.57 2.85
C GLU A 44 -9.97 0.71 2.77
N SER A 45 -9.21 0.67 3.87
CA SER A 45 -7.98 -0.11 3.97
C SER A 45 -7.69 -0.46 5.42
N SER A 46 -6.62 -1.21 5.65
CA SER A 46 -6.08 -1.41 7.00
C SER A 46 -4.62 -0.97 7.08
N TRP A 47 -4.21 -0.36 8.20
CA TRP A 47 -2.87 0.19 8.38
C TRP A 47 -2.11 -0.56 9.46
N ASN A 48 -0.96 -1.16 9.11
CA ASN A 48 -0.06 -1.94 9.99
C ASN A 48 -0.68 -3.18 10.66
N ASP A 49 -1.97 -3.18 10.94
CA ASP A 49 -2.78 -4.25 11.51
C ASP A 49 -4.06 -4.39 10.69
N ILE A 50 -4.27 -5.58 10.12
CA ILE A 50 -5.41 -5.88 9.25
C ILE A 50 -6.76 -5.74 9.95
N SER A 51 -6.79 -5.86 11.28
CA SER A 51 -8.02 -5.75 12.10
C SER A 51 -8.51 -4.31 12.27
N GLN A 52 -7.66 -3.31 12.00
CA GLN A 52 -8.01 -1.90 12.13
C GLN A 52 -8.36 -1.30 10.78
N LYS A 53 -9.64 -1.00 10.58
CA LYS A 53 -10.12 -0.29 9.39
C LYS A 53 -9.73 1.19 9.44
N ASN A 54 -9.22 1.66 8.32
CA ASN A 54 -8.75 2.99 8.01
C ASN A 54 -9.26 3.37 6.61
N ILE A 55 -8.91 4.58 6.15
CA ILE A 55 -9.24 5.06 4.82
C ILE A 55 -7.95 5.56 4.16
N GLY A 56 -7.76 5.23 2.88
CA GLY A 56 -6.60 5.63 2.09
C GLY A 56 -5.34 4.84 2.42
N ILE A 57 -4.18 5.38 2.03
CA ILE A 57 -2.89 4.73 2.22
C ILE A 57 -2.11 5.36 3.39
N ASN A 58 -1.40 4.54 4.15
CA ASN A 58 -0.47 4.98 5.17
C ASN A 58 0.84 5.45 4.52
N TYR A 59 1.10 6.76 4.57
CA TYR A 59 2.30 7.36 4.01
C TYR A 59 3.61 6.83 4.65
N TYR A 60 3.59 6.57 5.96
CA TYR A 60 4.80 6.28 6.72
C TYR A 60 5.10 4.78 6.87
N ARG A 61 4.12 3.92 6.61
CA ARG A 61 4.21 2.49 6.90
C ARG A 61 3.43 1.63 5.88
N VAL A 62 2.82 0.54 6.34
CA VAL A 62 2.20 -0.46 5.49
C VAL A 62 0.69 -0.24 5.42
N THR A 63 0.16 -0.33 4.20
CA THR A 63 -1.27 -0.38 3.90
C THR A 63 -1.63 -1.76 3.38
N PHE A 64 -2.74 -2.32 3.84
CA PHE A 64 -3.32 -3.54 3.34
C PHE A 64 -4.67 -3.23 2.68
N PHE A 65 -4.86 -3.79 1.48
CA PHE A 65 -6.16 -3.84 0.83
C PHE A 65 -6.58 -5.31 0.73
N VAL A 66 -7.78 -5.65 1.18
CA VAL A 66 -8.31 -7.02 1.22
C VAL A 66 -9.73 -7.09 0.68
N ASP A 67 -10.04 -8.21 0.03
CA ASP A 67 -11.38 -8.56 -0.47
C ASP A 67 -12.08 -7.46 -1.29
N GLU A 68 -13.12 -6.84 -0.72
CA GLU A 68 -13.94 -5.80 -1.35
C GLU A 68 -13.12 -4.55 -1.71
N GLU A 69 -12.09 -4.24 -0.94
CA GLU A 69 -11.21 -3.07 -1.17
C GLU A 69 -10.41 -3.25 -2.48
N ILE A 70 -9.94 -4.47 -2.75
CA ILE A 70 -9.28 -4.82 -4.03
C ILE A 70 -10.28 -4.72 -5.19
N THR A 71 -11.53 -5.12 -4.96
CA THR A 71 -12.58 -5.04 -5.97
C THR A 71 -12.87 -3.58 -6.33
N HIS A 72 -12.94 -2.69 -5.34
CA HIS A 72 -13.07 -1.25 -5.56
C HIS A 72 -11.85 -0.65 -6.27
N LEU A 73 -10.63 -1.06 -5.94
CA LEU A 73 -9.45 -0.56 -6.65
C LEU A 73 -9.44 -0.97 -8.13
N LYS A 74 -9.86 -2.21 -8.43
CA LYS A 74 -9.93 -2.73 -9.80
C LYS A 74 -11.01 -2.07 -10.65
N SER A 75 -12.07 -1.51 -10.05
CA SER A 75 -13.13 -0.84 -10.82
C SER A 75 -12.73 0.57 -11.29
N ILE A 76 -11.62 1.12 -10.77
CA ILE A 76 -11.10 2.43 -11.14
C ILE A 76 -10.10 2.33 -12.32
N LEU A 77 -9.49 1.16 -12.51
CA LEU A 77 -8.52 0.86 -13.59
C LEU A 77 -9.23 0.42 -14.88
#